data_AF-A0A7S3YYH2-F1
#
_entry.id   AF-A0A7S3YYH2-F1
#
_cell.length_a   1.000
_cell.length_b   1.000
_cell.length_c   1.000
_cell.angle_alpha   90.00
_cell.angle_beta   90.00
_cell.angle_gamma   90.00
#
_symmetry.space_group_name_H-M   'P 1'
#
loop_
_entity.id
_entity.type
_entity.pdbx_description
1 polymer ?
#
loop_
_entity_poly.entity_id
_entity_poly.type
_entity_poly.pdbx_seq_one_letter_code
_entity_poly.pdbx_strand_id
1 'polypeptide(L)'
;MAPRRHVQGHVFTRLCKTQAQESKGFDLGEFQKMMETDPETEYNESLWNRFCLAAFRTMVRKESGIKSDLPGYKGLMEESRNFMINATQPEQTKMVYYLMSLIFDPLKPIWEFALVPKNRDPYPWTPAIMSIFTPFFMDFLVGPSKPNLRPEDGSLGGMKIEKCRWLEEANCKGMCVNQCKLPGQEYFYEGLGLPFVMKPNFTDKS
;
A
#
# COMPACT_ATOMS: atom_id res chain seq x y z
N MET A 1 1.93 -5.73 34.32
CA MET A 1 1.06 -5.26 33.21
C MET A 1 1.70 -5.64 31.88
N ALA A 2 1.48 -6.88 31.41
CA ALA A 2 1.92 -7.34 30.11
C ALA A 2 0.95 -8.32 29.39
N PRO A 3 -0.38 -8.09 29.27
CA PRO A 3 -1.23 -9.04 28.51
C PRO A 3 -1.71 -8.52 27.14
N ARG A 4 -1.98 -7.21 26.95
CA ARG A 4 -2.67 -6.74 25.72
C ARG A 4 -1.84 -6.85 24.43
N ARG A 5 -0.57 -6.42 24.43
CA ARG A 5 0.27 -6.47 23.22
C ARG A 5 0.58 -7.90 22.76
N HIS A 6 0.79 -8.82 23.70
CA HIS A 6 1.11 -10.21 23.39
C HIS A 6 -0.11 -10.97 22.82
N VAL A 7 -1.31 -10.68 23.32
CA VAL A 7 -2.57 -11.26 22.78
C VAL A 7 -2.90 -10.68 21.40
N GLN A 8 -2.73 -9.37 21.22
CA GLN A 8 -2.91 -8.72 19.91
C GLN A 8 -1.92 -9.26 18.86
N GLY A 9 -0.67 -9.56 19.25
CA GLY A 9 0.31 -10.19 18.36
C GLY A 9 -0.12 -11.58 17.88
N HIS A 10 -0.61 -12.45 18.77
CA HIS A 10 -1.09 -13.78 18.35
C HIS A 10 -2.33 -13.73 17.47
N VAL A 11 -3.27 -12.81 17.74
CA VAL A 11 -4.47 -12.61 16.92
C VAL A 11 -4.09 -12.09 15.53
N PHE A 12 -3.19 -11.10 15.47
CA PHE A 12 -2.67 -10.55 14.22
C PHE A 12 -2.01 -11.64 13.36
N THR A 13 -1.13 -12.46 13.94
CA THR A 13 -0.47 -13.54 13.20
C THR A 13 -1.46 -14.57 12.67
N ARG A 14 -2.54 -14.89 13.41
CA ARG A 14 -3.59 -15.80 12.93
C ARG A 14 -4.39 -15.19 11.79
N LEU A 15 -4.87 -13.96 11.94
CA LEU A 15 -5.62 -13.24 10.91
C LEU A 15 -4.80 -13.08 9.64
N CYS A 16 -3.51 -12.74 9.79
CA CYS A 16 -2.60 -12.64 8.67
C CYS A 16 -2.50 -13.95 7.89
N LYS A 17 -2.42 -15.09 8.59
CA LYS A 17 -2.41 -16.42 7.96
C LYS A 17 -3.73 -16.71 7.25
N THR A 18 -4.86 -16.46 7.90
CA THR A 18 -6.19 -16.73 7.30
C THR A 18 -6.44 -15.87 6.07
N GLN A 19 -6.19 -14.56 6.15
CA GLN A 19 -6.37 -13.64 5.02
C GLN A 19 -5.34 -13.87 3.90
N ALA A 20 -4.16 -14.39 4.22
CA ALA A 20 -3.18 -14.78 3.21
C ALA A 20 -3.57 -16.10 2.51
N GLN A 21 -4.19 -17.06 3.22
CA GLN A 21 -4.62 -18.35 2.67
C GLN A 21 -5.79 -18.23 1.67
N GLU A 22 -6.64 -17.21 1.82
CA GLU A 22 -7.71 -16.91 0.85
C GLU A 22 -7.18 -16.34 -0.48
N SER A 23 -5.96 -15.78 -0.48
CA SER A 23 -5.27 -15.44 -1.72
C SER A 23 -4.68 -16.72 -2.35
N LYS A 24 -5.22 -17.16 -3.49
CA LYS A 24 -4.78 -18.38 -4.20
C LYS A 24 -3.24 -18.39 -4.33
N GLY A 25 -2.58 -19.39 -3.73
CA GLY A 25 -1.13 -19.63 -3.86
C GLY A 25 -0.28 -19.46 -2.59
N PHE A 26 -0.83 -19.58 -1.37
CA PHE A 26 -0.06 -19.44 -0.12
C PHE A 26 0.61 -20.75 0.33
N ASP A 27 1.94 -20.82 0.27
CA ASP A 27 2.77 -21.88 0.87
C ASP A 27 3.19 -21.50 2.31
N LEU A 28 2.97 -22.40 3.29
CA LEU A 28 3.40 -22.21 4.68
C LEU A 28 4.93 -22.13 4.83
N GLY A 29 5.70 -22.77 3.93
CA GLY A 29 7.16 -22.70 3.91
C GLY A 29 7.68 -21.30 3.56
N GLU A 30 6.94 -20.56 2.73
CA GLU A 30 7.25 -19.15 2.40
C GLU A 30 7.05 -18.22 3.61
N PHE A 31 6.02 -18.47 4.43
CA PHE A 31 5.77 -17.67 5.64
C PHE A 31 6.92 -17.77 6.65
N GLN A 32 7.54 -18.96 6.76
CA GLN A 32 8.66 -19.18 7.67
C GLN A 32 9.92 -18.44 7.19
N LYS A 33 10.19 -18.44 5.87
CA LYS A 33 11.29 -17.67 5.25
C LYS A 33 11.08 -16.15 5.33
N MET A 34 9.85 -15.65 5.31
CA MET A 34 9.56 -14.21 5.45
C MET A 34 9.85 -13.66 6.85
N MET A 35 9.87 -14.52 7.88
CA MET A 35 10.26 -14.13 9.23
C MET A 35 11.78 -14.11 9.44
N GLU A 36 12.59 -14.56 8.47
CA GLU A 36 14.03 -14.29 8.49
C GLU A 36 14.24 -12.78 8.27
N THR A 37 14.98 -12.17 9.19
CA THR A 37 15.24 -10.74 9.20
C THR A 37 16.19 -10.39 8.05
N ASP A 38 15.64 -9.83 6.99
CA ASP A 38 16.43 -9.13 5.98
C ASP A 38 17.23 -7.98 6.61
N PRO A 39 18.37 -7.60 6.02
CA PRO A 39 19.09 -6.39 6.43
C PRO A 39 18.15 -5.18 6.38
N GLU A 40 18.19 -4.37 7.44
CA GLU A 40 17.36 -3.19 7.61
C GLU A 40 17.63 -2.19 6.47
N THR A 41 16.60 -1.92 5.67
CA THR A 41 16.71 -0.98 4.55
C THR A 41 16.62 0.42 5.10
N GLU A 42 17.59 1.29 4.79
CA GLU A 42 17.48 2.70 5.14
C GLU A 42 16.47 3.37 4.19
N TYR A 43 15.35 3.82 4.74
CA TYR A 43 14.31 4.52 4.00
C TYR A 43 14.52 6.02 4.06
N ASN A 44 14.16 6.71 2.98
CA ASN A 44 14.28 8.17 2.89
C ASN A 44 13.38 8.86 3.95
N GLU A 45 14.01 9.51 4.92
CA GLU A 45 13.33 10.31 5.95
C GLU A 45 13.44 11.82 5.72
N SER A 46 13.47 12.26 4.46
CA SER A 46 13.44 13.67 4.11
C SER A 46 12.29 14.43 4.79
N LEU A 47 12.43 15.75 4.94
CA LEU A 47 11.39 16.59 5.52
C LEU A 47 10.05 16.46 4.78
N TRP A 48 10.11 16.31 3.45
CA TRP A 48 8.95 16.03 2.62
C TRP A 48 8.27 14.72 3.01
N ASN A 49 9.03 13.62 3.11
CA ASN A 49 8.48 12.32 3.48
C ASN A 49 7.89 12.33 4.89
N ARG A 50 8.54 13.02 5.84
CA ARG A 50 8.01 13.18 7.21
C ARG A 50 6.70 13.96 7.22
N PHE A 51 6.60 15.02 6.42
CA PHE A 51 5.38 15.79 6.27
C PHE A 51 4.25 14.96 5.65
N CYS A 52 4.50 14.31 4.51
CA CYS A 52 3.53 13.44 3.83
C CYS A 52 3.04 12.31 4.75
N LEU A 53 3.96 11.68 5.48
CA LEU A 53 3.64 10.63 6.44
C LEU A 53 2.76 11.14 7.57
N ALA A 54 3.07 12.31 8.14
CA ALA A 54 2.26 12.91 9.19
C ALA A 54 0.84 13.28 8.71
N ALA A 55 0.73 13.83 7.49
CA ALA A 55 -0.55 14.13 6.87
C ALA A 55 -1.36 12.86 6.60
N PHE A 56 -0.75 11.84 5.96
CA PHE A 56 -1.38 10.55 5.69
C PHE A 56 -1.88 9.88 6.97
N ARG A 57 -1.01 9.82 7.99
CA ARG A 57 -1.35 9.24 9.29
C ARG A 57 -2.51 9.97 9.97
N THR A 58 -2.60 11.29 9.82
CA THR A 58 -3.73 12.07 10.34
C THR A 58 -5.05 11.67 9.68
N MET A 59 -5.05 11.45 8.36
CA MET A 59 -6.22 10.96 7.65
C MET A 59 -6.61 9.55 8.10
N VAL A 60 -5.64 8.63 8.19
CA VAL A 60 -5.87 7.25 8.68
C VAL A 60 -6.48 7.26 10.08
N ARG A 61 -5.97 8.07 11.01
CA ARG A 61 -6.50 8.18 12.37
C ARG A 61 -7.93 8.73 12.42
N LYS A 62 -8.24 9.69 11.54
CA LYS A 62 -9.57 10.29 11.46
C LYS A 62 -10.61 9.25 11.01
N GLU A 63 -10.26 8.45 10.01
CA GLU A 63 -11.19 7.47 9.43
C GLU A 63 -11.26 6.16 10.23
N SER A 64 -10.13 5.66 10.73
CA SER A 64 -10.10 4.42 11.52
C SER A 64 -10.52 4.61 12.98
N GLY A 65 -10.41 5.82 13.52
CA GLY A 65 -10.59 6.12 14.95
C GLY A 65 -9.46 5.57 15.85
N ILE A 66 -8.44 4.92 15.29
CA ILE A 66 -7.35 4.28 16.03
C ILE A 66 -6.17 5.24 16.13
N LYS A 67 -5.55 5.30 17.32
CA LYS A 67 -4.34 6.09 17.57
C LYS A 67 -3.27 5.21 18.21
N SER A 68 -2.05 5.34 17.70
CA SER A 68 -0.84 4.75 18.28
C SER A 68 0.02 5.84 18.94
N ASP A 69 0.63 5.48 20.08
CA ASP A 69 1.57 6.31 20.81
C ASP A 69 2.97 6.36 20.13
N LEU A 70 3.24 5.43 19.22
CA LEU A 70 4.53 5.38 18.51
C LEU A 70 4.63 6.51 17.48
N PRO A 71 5.80 7.13 17.29
CA PRO A 71 5.99 8.17 16.30
C PRO A 71 6.15 7.61 14.88
N GLY A 72 6.00 8.50 13.88
CA GLY A 72 6.34 8.24 12.49
C GLY A 72 5.67 6.99 11.90
N TYR A 73 6.47 6.23 11.14
CA TYR A 73 6.01 5.09 10.35
C TYR A 73 5.61 3.91 11.24
N LYS A 74 6.38 3.63 12.31
CA LYS A 74 6.07 2.55 13.25
C LYS A 74 4.68 2.71 13.88
N GLY A 75 4.29 3.95 14.18
CA GLY A 75 2.95 4.23 14.68
C GLY A 75 1.84 4.11 13.64
N LEU A 76 2.10 4.47 12.37
CA LEU A 76 1.19 4.19 11.27
C LEU A 76 0.97 2.67 11.14
N MET A 77 2.04 1.88 11.19
CA MET A 77 1.96 0.42 11.13
C MET A 77 1.16 -0.16 12.29
N GLU A 78 1.34 0.33 13.52
CA GLU A 78 0.55 -0.12 14.67
C GLU A 78 -0.94 0.23 14.51
N GLU A 79 -1.27 1.43 14.02
CA GLU A 79 -2.64 1.84 13.71
C GLU A 79 -3.28 0.92 12.67
N SER A 80 -2.57 0.61 11.59
CA SER A 80 -3.07 -0.25 10.51
C SER A 80 -3.19 -1.73 10.90
N ARG A 81 -2.29 -2.25 11.74
CA ARG A 81 -2.44 -3.60 12.32
C ARG A 81 -3.66 -3.68 13.23
N ASN A 82 -3.83 -2.67 14.10
CA ASN A 82 -4.99 -2.61 14.97
C ASN A 82 -6.29 -2.48 14.18
N PHE A 83 -6.30 -1.72 13.08
CA PHE A 83 -7.45 -1.64 12.20
C PHE A 83 -7.77 -2.99 11.57
N MET A 84 -6.75 -3.69 11.04
CA MET A 84 -6.93 -5.04 10.49
C MET A 84 -7.53 -6.04 11.49
N ILE A 85 -7.12 -5.98 12.76
CA ILE A 85 -7.64 -6.89 13.79
C ILE A 85 -9.14 -6.66 14.03
N ASN A 86 -9.59 -5.42 13.91
CA ASN A 86 -10.94 -5.01 14.29
C ASN A 86 -11.89 -4.82 13.10
N ALA A 87 -11.39 -4.88 11.86
CA ALA A 87 -12.16 -4.63 10.64
C ALA A 87 -12.11 -5.83 9.67
N THR A 88 -13.24 -6.09 9.03
CA THR A 88 -13.38 -7.08 7.96
C THR A 88 -12.61 -6.66 6.70
N GLN A 89 -12.30 -7.60 5.80
CA GLN A 89 -11.61 -7.28 4.55
C GLN A 89 -12.32 -6.19 3.71
N PRO A 90 -13.65 -6.22 3.49
CA PRO A 90 -14.34 -5.16 2.76
C PRO A 90 -14.24 -3.79 3.44
N GLU A 91 -14.27 -3.73 4.77
CA GLU A 91 -14.08 -2.48 5.52
C GLU A 91 -12.65 -1.95 5.36
N GLN A 92 -11.65 -2.84 5.30
CA GLN A 92 -10.27 -2.48 5.02
C GLN A 92 -10.10 -1.86 3.64
N THR A 93 -10.62 -2.53 2.61
CA THR A 93 -10.59 -2.02 1.23
C THR A 93 -11.31 -0.67 1.12
N LYS A 94 -12.51 -0.57 1.68
CA LYS A 94 -13.33 0.67 1.63
C LYS A 94 -12.66 1.85 2.32
N MET A 95 -12.01 1.62 3.46
CA MET A 95 -11.28 2.68 4.17
C MET A 95 -10.14 3.22 3.31
N VAL A 96 -9.33 2.35 2.71
CA VAL A 96 -8.21 2.77 1.87
C VAL A 96 -8.71 3.46 0.59
N TYR A 97 -9.75 2.91 -0.05
CA TYR A 97 -10.39 3.53 -1.21
C TYR A 97 -10.83 4.98 -0.87
N TYR A 98 -11.49 5.16 0.27
CA TYR A 98 -11.92 6.49 0.71
C TYR A 98 -10.74 7.43 0.97
N LEU A 99 -9.68 6.97 1.63
CA LEU A 99 -8.46 7.77 1.82
C LEU A 99 -7.83 8.20 0.50
N MET A 100 -7.81 7.31 -0.51
CA MET A 100 -7.34 7.66 -1.85
C MET A 100 -8.26 8.70 -2.50
N SER A 101 -9.58 8.52 -2.38
CA SER A 101 -10.57 9.45 -2.93
C SER A 101 -10.44 10.86 -2.33
N LEU A 102 -10.17 10.99 -1.03
CA LEU A 102 -9.90 12.28 -0.40
C LEU A 102 -8.71 13.03 -1.01
N ILE A 103 -7.69 12.29 -1.48
CA ILE A 103 -6.47 12.86 -2.06
C ILE A 103 -6.67 13.17 -3.54
N PHE A 104 -7.28 12.24 -4.29
CA PHE A 104 -7.29 12.27 -5.75
C PHE A 104 -8.59 12.83 -6.36
N ASP A 105 -9.75 12.70 -5.70
CA ASP A 105 -11.02 13.24 -6.23
C ASP A 105 -10.98 14.77 -6.43
N PRO A 106 -10.38 15.59 -5.54
CA PRO A 106 -10.23 17.02 -5.79
C PRO A 106 -9.38 17.34 -7.03
N LEU A 107 -8.48 16.44 -7.42
CA LEU A 107 -7.60 16.57 -8.59
C LEU A 107 -8.21 15.97 -9.86
N LYS A 108 -9.33 15.26 -9.74
CA LYS A 108 -9.98 14.51 -10.82
C LYS A 108 -10.33 15.36 -12.05
N PRO A 109 -10.79 16.62 -11.95
CA PRO A 109 -11.06 17.43 -13.14
C PRO A 109 -9.80 17.68 -14.00
N ILE A 110 -8.66 17.90 -13.35
CA ILE A 110 -7.37 18.09 -14.02
C ILE A 110 -6.89 16.76 -14.60
N TRP A 111 -7.04 15.68 -13.84
CA TRP A 111 -6.71 14.33 -14.27
C TRP A 111 -7.48 13.91 -15.52
N GLU A 112 -8.81 14.09 -15.53
CA GLU A 112 -9.66 13.74 -16.66
C GLU A 112 -9.34 14.58 -17.89
N PHE A 113 -8.99 15.85 -17.71
CA PHE A 113 -8.59 16.71 -18.81
C PHE A 113 -7.21 16.33 -19.38
N ALA A 114 -6.23 16.04 -18.53
CA ALA A 114 -4.84 15.90 -18.94
C ALA A 114 -4.41 14.46 -19.30
N LEU A 115 -5.02 13.44 -18.69
CA LEU A 115 -4.50 12.07 -18.70
C LEU A 115 -5.54 11.02 -19.10
N VAL A 116 -6.77 11.11 -18.58
CA VAL A 116 -7.82 10.11 -18.81
C VAL A 116 -9.14 10.80 -19.20
N PRO A 117 -9.31 11.17 -20.50
CA PRO A 117 -10.51 11.85 -20.96
C PRO A 117 -11.78 11.07 -20.62
N LYS A 118 -12.79 11.78 -20.13
CA LYS A 118 -14.07 11.16 -19.77
C LYS A 118 -14.65 10.40 -20.96
N ASN A 119 -15.01 9.13 -20.74
CA ASN A 119 -15.56 8.20 -21.74
C ASN A 119 -14.60 7.84 -22.88
N ARG A 120 -13.29 7.94 -22.69
CA ARG A 120 -12.29 7.43 -23.63
C ARG A 120 -11.18 6.70 -22.89
N ASP A 121 -10.40 5.93 -23.64
CA ASP A 121 -9.21 5.30 -23.10
C ASP A 121 -8.18 6.36 -22.67
N PRO A 122 -7.35 6.07 -21.65
CA PRO A 122 -6.23 6.91 -21.25
C PRO A 122 -5.34 7.29 -22.43
N TYR A 123 -4.77 8.49 -22.41
CA TYR A 123 -3.78 8.86 -23.43
C TYR A 123 -2.58 7.90 -23.43
N PRO A 124 -1.95 7.63 -24.60
CA PRO A 124 -0.85 6.66 -24.70
C PRO A 124 0.35 6.94 -23.78
N TRP A 125 0.60 8.21 -23.46
CA TRP A 125 1.68 8.65 -22.57
C TRP A 125 1.32 8.63 -21.08
N THR A 126 0.03 8.55 -20.72
CA THR A 126 -0.46 8.60 -19.34
C THR A 126 0.27 7.61 -18.42
N PRO A 127 0.46 6.35 -18.81
CA PRO A 127 1.13 5.39 -17.94
C PRO A 127 2.62 5.68 -17.75
N ALA A 128 3.30 6.20 -18.78
CA ALA A 128 4.70 6.61 -18.68
C ALA A 128 4.86 7.80 -17.72
N ILE A 129 3.98 8.80 -17.82
CA ILE A 129 3.94 9.93 -16.89
C ILE A 129 3.74 9.41 -15.46
N MET A 130 2.75 8.56 -15.23
CA MET A 130 2.49 8.02 -13.90
C MET A 130 3.68 7.26 -13.32
N SER A 131 4.28 6.38 -14.11
CA SER A 131 5.50 5.65 -13.72
C SER A 131 6.65 6.57 -13.27
N ILE A 132 6.79 7.74 -13.87
CA ILE A 132 7.83 8.73 -13.54
C ILE A 132 7.47 9.55 -12.29
N PHE A 133 6.21 9.96 -12.15
CA PHE A 133 5.78 10.84 -11.06
C PHE A 133 5.40 10.10 -9.78
N THR A 134 4.83 8.89 -9.86
CA THR A 134 4.41 8.11 -8.69
C THR A 134 5.52 7.90 -7.65
N PRO A 135 6.78 7.60 -8.02
CA PRO A 135 7.87 7.46 -7.06
C PRO A 135 8.03 8.67 -6.14
N PHE A 136 7.89 9.89 -6.66
CA PHE A 136 8.02 11.12 -5.87
C PHE A 136 6.95 11.25 -4.77
N PHE A 137 5.72 10.79 -5.05
CA PHE A 137 4.60 10.90 -4.12
C PHE A 137 4.47 9.69 -3.18
N MET A 138 4.97 8.51 -3.57
CA MET A 138 4.80 7.28 -2.80
C MET A 138 6.03 6.88 -1.99
N ASP A 139 7.19 7.52 -2.21
CA ASP A 139 8.44 7.21 -1.49
C ASP A 139 8.29 7.22 0.04
N PHE A 140 7.49 8.14 0.60
CA PHE A 140 7.26 8.20 2.04
C PHE A 140 6.55 6.94 2.61
N LEU A 141 5.74 6.25 1.78
CA LEU A 141 4.88 5.15 2.19
C LEU A 141 5.48 3.79 1.81
N VAL A 142 5.88 3.64 0.54
CA VAL A 142 6.38 2.37 -0.01
C VAL A 142 7.90 2.30 -0.06
N GLY A 143 8.61 3.43 -0.05
CA GLY A 143 10.07 3.49 -0.16
C GLY A 143 10.58 3.56 -1.61
N PRO A 144 11.86 3.21 -1.84
CA PRO A 144 12.54 3.47 -3.10
C PRO A 144 11.87 2.73 -4.25
N SER A 145 11.47 3.48 -5.28
CA SER A 145 10.84 2.96 -6.48
C SER A 145 11.36 3.65 -7.73
N LYS A 146 11.37 2.93 -8.84
CA LYS A 146 11.93 3.38 -10.12
C LYS A 146 10.97 3.06 -11.27
N PRO A 147 10.89 3.93 -12.28
CA PRO A 147 10.23 3.60 -13.54
C PRO A 147 10.79 2.31 -14.13
N ASN A 148 9.92 1.46 -14.67
CA ASN A 148 10.29 0.21 -15.30
C ASN A 148 9.40 -0.07 -16.51
N LEU A 149 9.77 -1.09 -17.29
CA LEU A 149 8.91 -1.62 -18.34
C LEU A 149 7.77 -2.45 -17.74
N ARG A 150 6.65 -2.44 -18.43
CA ARG A 150 5.51 -3.30 -18.11
C ARG A 150 5.85 -4.77 -18.39
N PRO A 151 5.58 -5.70 -17.45
CA PRO A 151 5.88 -7.12 -17.64
C PRO A 151 5.12 -7.78 -18.81
N GLU A 152 3.92 -7.30 -19.12
CA GLU A 152 3.03 -7.89 -20.12
C GLU A 152 3.41 -7.60 -21.57
N ASP A 153 3.84 -6.38 -21.87
CA ASP A 153 4.05 -5.91 -23.25
C ASP A 153 5.43 -5.25 -23.46
N GLY A 154 6.24 -5.07 -22.41
CA GLY A 154 7.53 -4.40 -22.47
C GLY A 154 7.46 -2.90 -22.75
N SER A 155 6.27 -2.29 -22.70
CA SER A 155 6.09 -0.85 -22.94
C SER A 155 6.43 0.00 -21.70
N LEU A 156 6.59 1.31 -21.91
CA LEU A 156 6.79 2.26 -20.81
C LEU A 156 5.51 2.38 -19.96
N GLY A 157 5.71 2.62 -18.66
CA GLY A 157 4.61 2.83 -17.71
C GLY A 157 4.47 1.75 -16.64
N GLY A 158 5.44 0.84 -16.52
CA GLY A 158 5.62 0.02 -15.34
C GLY A 158 6.37 0.78 -14.24
N MET A 159 6.25 0.35 -12.99
CA MET A 159 7.06 0.87 -11.89
C MET A 159 7.51 -0.33 -11.06
N LYS A 160 8.77 -0.32 -10.63
CA LYS A 160 9.31 -1.33 -9.71
C LYS A 160 9.65 -0.66 -8.38
N ILE A 161 9.06 -1.17 -7.30
CA ILE A 161 9.51 -0.86 -5.95
C ILE A 161 10.73 -1.75 -5.69
N GLU A 162 11.84 -1.18 -5.22
CA GLU A 162 13.05 -1.97 -4.97
C GLU A 162 12.89 -2.80 -3.71
N LYS A 163 12.36 -2.17 -2.65
CA LYS A 163 11.98 -2.82 -1.41
C LYS A 163 10.87 -2.03 -0.74
N CYS A 164 9.73 -2.67 -0.53
CA CYS A 164 8.51 -2.07 -0.04
C CYS A 164 8.53 -1.98 1.49
N ARG A 165 8.63 -0.74 2.01
CA ARG A 165 8.62 -0.44 3.44
C ARG A 165 7.40 -1.01 4.15
N TRP A 166 6.24 -0.91 3.50
CA TRP A 166 4.98 -1.37 4.08
C TRP A 166 4.97 -2.88 4.25
N LEU A 167 5.44 -3.60 3.24
CA LEU A 167 5.47 -5.06 3.25
C LEU A 167 6.54 -5.59 4.21
N GLU A 168 7.71 -4.95 4.24
CA GLU A 168 8.80 -5.28 5.17
C GLU A 168 8.35 -5.12 6.63
N GLU A 169 7.76 -3.96 6.97
CA GLU A 169 7.35 -3.67 8.33
C GLU A 169 6.09 -4.45 8.73
N ALA A 170 5.12 -4.64 7.83
CA ALA A 170 3.91 -5.40 8.12
C ALA A 170 4.23 -6.86 8.47
N ASN A 171 5.22 -7.42 7.78
CA ASN A 171 5.53 -8.85 7.76
C ASN A 171 4.26 -9.72 7.61
N CYS A 172 3.34 -9.25 6.77
CA CYS A 172 2.03 -9.85 6.60
C CYS A 172 1.48 -9.64 5.18
N LYS A 173 1.36 -10.74 4.42
CA LYS A 173 0.78 -10.72 3.06
C LYS A 173 -0.64 -10.16 3.04
N GLY A 174 -1.46 -10.54 4.03
CA GLY A 174 -2.84 -10.06 4.15
C GLY A 174 -2.93 -8.53 4.23
N MET A 175 -2.01 -7.87 4.93
CA MET A 175 -1.98 -6.39 4.99
C MET A 175 -1.66 -5.77 3.64
N CYS A 176 -0.66 -6.31 2.94
CA CYS A 176 -0.31 -5.83 1.60
C CYS A 176 -1.48 -6.02 0.62
N VAL A 177 -2.13 -7.18 0.65
CA VAL A 177 -3.24 -7.49 -0.26
C VAL A 177 -4.46 -6.61 0.03
N ASN A 178 -4.90 -6.55 1.29
CA ASN A 178 -6.17 -5.92 1.67
C ASN A 178 -6.09 -4.41 1.84
N GLN A 179 -4.90 -3.86 2.14
CA GLN A 179 -4.74 -2.43 2.42
C GLN A 179 -3.94 -1.67 1.35
N CYS A 180 -3.36 -2.37 0.37
CA CYS A 180 -2.61 -1.72 -0.71
C CYS A 180 -3.04 -2.23 -2.09
N LYS A 181 -2.94 -3.54 -2.34
CA LYS A 181 -3.21 -4.12 -3.66
C LYS A 181 -4.66 -3.97 -4.11
N LEU A 182 -5.60 -4.60 -3.39
CA LEU A 182 -7.01 -4.61 -3.78
C LEU A 182 -7.60 -3.20 -3.86
N PRO A 183 -7.53 -2.36 -2.79
CA PRO A 183 -8.07 -1.01 -2.86
C PRO A 183 -7.37 -0.13 -3.89
N GLY A 184 -6.06 -0.28 -4.07
CA GLY A 184 -5.34 0.45 -5.11
C GLY A 184 -5.83 0.10 -6.50
N GLN A 185 -5.91 -1.19 -6.84
CA GLN A 185 -6.40 -1.65 -8.14
C GLN A 185 -7.83 -1.20 -8.42
N GLU A 186 -8.70 -1.28 -7.41
CA GLU A 186 -10.09 -0.83 -7.51
C GLU A 186 -10.16 0.69 -7.73
N TYR A 187 -9.47 1.50 -6.93
CA TYR A 187 -9.52 2.97 -7.06
C TYR A 187 -8.89 3.46 -8.38
N PHE A 188 -7.78 2.88 -8.82
CA PHE A 188 -7.19 3.26 -10.10
C PHE A 188 -8.13 2.93 -11.27
N TYR A 189 -8.80 1.79 -11.22
CA TYR A 189 -9.72 1.38 -12.26
C TYR A 189 -11.03 2.19 -12.24
N GLU A 190 -11.74 2.20 -11.11
CA GLU A 190 -13.06 2.82 -10.99
C GLU A 190 -13.01 4.34 -10.77
N GLY A 191 -12.08 4.80 -9.93
CA GLY A 191 -11.93 6.21 -9.58
C GLY A 191 -11.18 7.02 -10.64
N LEU A 192 -10.07 6.48 -11.15
CA LEU A 192 -9.19 7.20 -12.09
C LEU A 192 -9.31 6.76 -13.56
N GLY A 193 -10.05 5.68 -13.84
CA GLY A 193 -10.23 5.16 -15.20
C GLY A 193 -8.94 4.59 -15.81
N LEU A 194 -7.98 4.16 -14.98
CA LEU A 194 -6.68 3.66 -15.40
C LEU A 194 -6.55 2.16 -15.07
N PRO A 195 -6.32 1.28 -16.07
CA PRO A 195 -6.03 -0.12 -15.80
C PRO A 195 -4.69 -0.24 -15.06
N PHE A 196 -4.74 -0.69 -13.81
CA PHE A 196 -3.57 -0.81 -12.93
C PHE A 196 -3.48 -2.22 -12.36
N VAL A 197 -2.29 -2.83 -12.47
CA VAL A 197 -2.02 -4.16 -11.91
C VAL A 197 -0.83 -4.12 -10.97
N MET A 198 -1.05 -4.51 -9.72
CA MET A 198 0.00 -4.63 -8.71
C MET A 198 0.35 -6.11 -8.48
N LYS A 199 1.65 -6.43 -8.62
CA LYS A 199 2.21 -7.78 -8.45
C LYS A 199 3.31 -7.75 -7.37
N PRO A 200 2.94 -7.82 -6.07
CA PRO A 200 3.92 -7.83 -5.00
C PRO A 200 4.71 -9.14 -5.01
N ASN A 201 6.02 -9.04 -4.77
CA ASN A 201 6.88 -10.18 -4.49
C ASN A 201 7.13 -10.25 -2.98
N PHE A 202 6.55 -11.28 -2.36
CA PHE A 202 6.63 -11.43 -0.92
C PHE A 202 7.98 -11.98 -0.43
N THR A 203 8.75 -12.64 -1.31
CA THR A 203 10.04 -13.23 -0.94
C THR A 203 11.11 -12.16 -0.75
N ASP A 204 11.22 -11.20 -1.68
CA ASP A 204 12.20 -10.09 -1.60
C ASP A 204 11.58 -8.77 -1.11
N LYS A 205 10.28 -8.79 -0.81
CA LYS A 205 9.48 -7.65 -0.35
C LYS A 205 9.41 -6.50 -1.37
N SER A 206 9.36 -6.78 -2.66
CA SER A 206 9.20 -5.77 -3.74
C SER A 206 7.78 -5.64 -4.31
#